data_AF-A0A940L6N8-F1
#
_entry.id   AF-A0A940L6N8-F1
#
_cell.length_a   1.000
_cell.length_b   1.000
_cell.length_c   1.000
_cell.angle_alpha   90.00
_cell.angle_beta   90.00
_cell.angle_gamma   90.00
#
_symmetry.space_group_name_H-M   'P 1'
#
loop_
_entity.id
_entity.type
_entity.pdbx_description
1 polymer ?
#
loop_
_entity_poly.entity_id
_entity_poly.type
_entity_poly.pdbx_seq_one_letter_code
_entity_poly.pdbx_strand_id
1 'polypeptide(L)'
;MKQFFTFLLFFLFASFLALSQTIAQKRVKLVPGYSQVMVTVPPSTLKIDSFYKKYSDAFGIPIVSSEKVPDDALLMARDIVNYMLIKRPDVGAALINRGARVLVMAETEMETDLPER
;
A
#
# COMPACT_ATOMS: atom_id res chain seq x y z
N MET A 1 -3.56 -27.21 54.80
CA MET A 1 -3.76 -28.04 53.59
C MET A 1 -4.95 -27.63 52.71
N LYS A 2 -6.08 -27.16 53.26
CA LYS A 2 -7.27 -26.77 52.46
C LYS A 2 -7.08 -25.53 51.56
N GLN A 3 -6.35 -24.51 52.00
CA GLN A 3 -6.13 -23.27 51.22
C GLN A 3 -5.23 -23.46 49.98
N PHE A 4 -4.27 -24.38 50.03
CA PHE A 4 -3.34 -24.63 48.93
C PHE A 4 -4.05 -25.30 47.73
N PHE A 5 -5.05 -26.15 48.01
CA PHE A 5 -5.84 -26.83 46.99
C PHE A 5 -6.79 -25.88 46.25
N THR A 6 -7.38 -24.90 46.96
CA THR A 6 -8.25 -23.88 46.36
C THR A 6 -7.49 -22.97 45.40
N PHE A 7 -6.24 -22.60 45.74
CA PHE A 7 -5.38 -21.81 44.86
C PHE A 7 -4.99 -22.56 43.58
N LEU A 8 -4.69 -23.87 43.69
CA LEU A 8 -4.34 -24.70 42.53
C LEU A 8 -5.52 -24.88 41.56
N LEU A 9 -6.74 -25.06 42.10
CA LEU A 9 -7.96 -25.19 41.30
C LEU A 9 -8.31 -23.88 40.58
N PHE A 10 -8.10 -22.74 41.23
CA PHE A 10 -8.31 -21.41 40.64
C PHE A 10 -7.29 -21.11 39.53
N PHE A 11 -6.04 -21.55 39.72
CA PHE A 11 -4.98 -21.40 38.72
C PHE A 11 -5.23 -22.26 37.46
N LEU A 12 -5.73 -23.48 37.64
CA LEU A 12 -6.16 -24.37 36.55
C LEU A 12 -7.38 -23.83 35.80
N PHE A 13 -8.33 -23.20 36.50
CA PHE A 13 -9.50 -22.59 35.87
C PHE A 13 -9.14 -21.33 35.06
N ALA A 14 -8.23 -20.50 35.58
CA ALA A 14 -7.73 -19.31 34.88
C ALA A 14 -6.94 -19.67 33.60
N SER A 15 -6.15 -20.74 33.64
CA SER A 15 -5.43 -21.23 32.46
C SER A 15 -6.35 -21.87 31.42
N PHE A 16 -7.45 -22.51 31.84
CA PHE A 16 -8.46 -23.03 30.92
C PHE A 16 -9.28 -21.91 30.23
N LEU A 17 -9.58 -20.82 30.96
CA LEU A 17 -10.25 -19.65 30.39
C LEU A 17 -9.36 -18.92 29.35
N ALA A 18 -8.05 -18.82 29.62
CA ALA A 18 -7.09 -18.22 28.69
C ALA A 18 -6.94 -19.02 27.38
N LEU A 19 -7.03 -20.36 27.46
CA LEU A 19 -6.96 -21.22 26.27
C LEU A 19 -8.20 -21.06 25.36
N SER A 20 -9.38 -20.83 25.95
CA SER A 20 -10.63 -20.58 25.19
C SER A 20 -10.58 -19.27 24.39
N GLN A 21 -9.95 -18.22 24.92
CA GLN A 21 -9.84 -16.93 24.21
C GLN A 21 -8.89 -16.98 23.00
N THR A 22 -7.99 -17.96 22.92
CA THR A 22 -7.01 -18.03 21.82
C THR A 22 -7.61 -18.61 20.53
N ILE A 23 -8.65 -19.45 20.64
CA ILE A 23 -9.25 -20.15 19.49
C ILE A 23 -10.28 -19.26 18.76
N ALA A 24 -10.90 -18.30 19.45
CA ALA A 24 -11.99 -17.49 18.89
C ALA A 24 -11.55 -16.30 18.02
N GLN A 25 -10.26 -15.91 18.02
CA GLN A 25 -9.87 -14.59 17.53
C GLN A 25 -8.63 -14.57 16.64
N LYS A 26 -8.71 -15.27 15.50
CA LYS A 26 -7.81 -14.96 14.38
C LYS A 26 -8.53 -15.10 13.04
N ARG A 27 -9.48 -14.21 12.78
CA ARG A 27 -9.94 -13.99 11.40
C ARG A 27 -8.79 -13.38 10.61
N VAL A 28 -8.11 -14.20 9.82
CA VAL A 28 -7.11 -13.75 8.86
C VAL A 28 -7.84 -12.87 7.84
N LYS A 29 -7.46 -11.60 7.71
CA LYS A 29 -7.97 -10.74 6.65
C LYS A 29 -7.48 -11.31 5.31
N LEU A 30 -8.41 -11.56 4.38
CA LEU A 30 -8.08 -12.09 3.04
C LEU A 30 -7.21 -11.12 2.23
N VAL A 31 -7.33 -9.82 2.51
CA VAL A 31 -6.57 -8.75 1.86
C VAL A 31 -6.13 -7.75 2.95
N PRO A 32 -4.86 -7.31 2.96
CA PRO A 32 -4.32 -6.50 4.06
C PRO A 32 -4.79 -5.02 3.99
N GLY A 33 -5.11 -4.51 2.80
CA GLY A 33 -5.75 -3.22 2.55
C GLY A 33 -5.75 -2.88 1.05
N TYR A 34 -6.65 -2.02 0.57
CA TYR A 34 -6.70 -1.65 -0.85
C TYR A 34 -5.41 -0.98 -1.33
N SER A 35 -4.93 0.02 -0.58
CA SER A 35 -3.68 0.73 -0.88
C SER A 35 -2.47 -0.18 -0.90
N GLN A 36 -2.37 -1.09 0.07
CA GLN A 36 -1.28 -2.06 0.18
C GLN A 36 -1.23 -3.07 -0.98
N VAL A 37 -2.35 -3.29 -1.68
CA VAL A 37 -2.39 -4.13 -2.89
C VAL A 37 -2.10 -3.33 -4.15
N MET A 38 -2.54 -2.07 -4.19
CA MET A 38 -2.52 -1.24 -5.40
C MET A 38 -1.27 -0.36 -5.53
N VAL A 39 -0.54 -0.17 -4.43
CA VAL A 39 0.74 0.53 -4.40
C VAL A 39 1.84 -0.49 -4.20
N THR A 40 2.74 -0.58 -5.16
CA THR A 40 3.89 -1.48 -5.12
C THR A 40 5.19 -0.70 -5.28
N VAL A 41 6.32 -1.40 -5.22
CA VAL A 41 7.59 -0.82 -5.68
C VAL A 41 7.56 -0.70 -7.21
N PRO A 42 8.22 0.32 -7.80
CA PRO A 42 8.35 0.42 -9.24
C PRO A 42 9.07 -0.80 -9.83
N PRO A 43 8.55 -1.42 -10.90
CA PRO A 43 9.24 -2.51 -11.55
C PRO A 43 10.54 -2.02 -12.21
N SER A 44 11.59 -2.84 -12.16
CA SER A 44 12.92 -2.51 -12.69
C SER A 44 12.93 -2.23 -14.20
N THR A 45 11.93 -2.74 -14.92
CA THR A 45 11.71 -2.49 -16.35
C THR A 45 11.48 -1.01 -16.68
N LEU A 46 10.99 -0.20 -15.73
CA LEU A 46 10.75 1.24 -15.94
C LEU A 46 12.04 2.07 -15.97
N LYS A 47 13.17 1.55 -15.47
CA LYS A 47 14.47 2.25 -15.44
C LYS A 47 14.39 3.68 -14.87
N ILE A 48 13.63 3.85 -13.79
CA ILE A 48 13.53 5.13 -13.09
C ILE A 48 14.53 5.22 -11.95
N ASP A 49 14.82 6.45 -11.52
CA ASP A 49 15.75 6.69 -10.42
C ASP A 49 15.28 6.03 -9.12
N SER A 50 16.24 5.64 -8.29
CA SER A 50 16.01 5.04 -6.98
C SER A 50 15.25 5.93 -5.99
N PHE A 51 15.16 7.24 -6.23
CA PHE A 51 14.30 8.19 -5.53
C PHE A 51 12.84 7.74 -5.50
N TYR A 52 12.35 7.19 -6.61
CA TYR A 52 10.98 6.71 -6.72
C TYR A 52 10.82 5.36 -6.00
N LYS A 53 10.03 5.35 -4.92
CA LYS A 53 9.83 4.17 -4.06
C LYS A 53 8.45 3.55 -4.20
N LYS A 54 7.47 4.31 -4.67
CA LYS A 54 6.08 3.87 -4.81
C LYS A 54 5.63 3.96 -6.27
N TYR A 55 4.78 3.02 -6.66
CA TYR A 55 4.27 2.87 -8.01
C TYR A 55 2.82 2.40 -7.99
N SER A 56 2.02 2.94 -8.91
CA SER A 56 0.74 2.38 -9.32
C SER A 56 0.56 2.56 -10.84
N ASP A 57 -0.26 1.70 -11.45
CA ASP A 57 -0.45 1.68 -12.90
C ASP A 57 -1.79 2.31 -13.32
N ALA A 58 -1.75 3.28 -14.24
CA ALA A 58 -2.93 3.88 -14.85
C ALA A 58 -3.10 3.36 -16.29
N PHE A 59 -3.50 2.09 -16.43
CA PHE A 59 -3.67 1.38 -17.70
C PHE A 59 -2.44 1.51 -18.63
N GLY A 60 -1.25 1.30 -18.08
CA GLY A 60 0.03 1.38 -18.79
C GLY A 60 0.78 2.70 -18.66
N ILE A 61 0.19 3.73 -18.03
CA ILE A 61 0.90 4.96 -17.67
C ILE A 61 1.39 4.84 -16.22
N PRO A 62 2.72 4.83 -15.98
CA PRO A 62 3.27 4.76 -14.63
C PRO A 62 2.95 6.01 -13.81
N ILE A 63 2.46 5.80 -12.59
CA ILE A 63 2.31 6.81 -11.55
C ILE A 63 3.31 6.48 -10.46
N VAL A 64 4.27 7.38 -10.20
CA VAL A 64 5.36 7.12 -9.27
C VAL A 64 5.54 8.26 -8.29
N SER A 65 6.07 7.94 -7.11
CA SER A 65 6.40 8.93 -6.09
C SER A 65 7.56 8.49 -5.22
N SER A 66 8.07 9.41 -4.41
CA SER A 66 8.93 9.09 -3.29
C SER A 66 8.17 8.31 -2.20
N GLU A 67 8.89 7.91 -1.17
CA GLU A 67 8.31 7.28 0.01
C GLU A 67 7.43 8.22 0.85
N LYS A 68 7.66 9.53 0.77
CA LYS A 68 6.99 10.54 1.61
C LYS A 68 5.54 10.79 1.21
N VAL A 69 5.18 10.49 -0.04
CA VAL A 69 3.82 10.68 -0.55
C VAL A 69 2.86 9.67 0.09
N PRO A 70 1.71 10.09 0.65
CA PRO A 70 0.69 9.17 1.14
C PRO A 70 0.16 8.27 0.01
N ASP A 71 -0.07 6.97 0.29
CA ASP A 71 -0.53 6.01 -0.72
C ASP A 71 -1.85 6.44 -1.37
N ASP A 72 -2.76 7.03 -0.59
CA ASP A 72 -4.05 7.53 -1.08
C ASP A 72 -3.88 8.66 -2.11
N ALA A 73 -2.85 9.51 -1.96
CA ALA A 73 -2.56 10.57 -2.92
C ALA A 73 -2.03 9.99 -4.24
N LEU A 74 -1.17 8.97 -4.18
CA LEU A 74 -0.68 8.27 -5.37
C LEU A 74 -1.83 7.59 -6.12
N LEU A 75 -2.75 6.94 -5.40
CA LEU A 75 -3.92 6.28 -5.99
C LEU A 75 -4.92 7.29 -6.55
N MET A 76 -5.12 8.43 -5.90
CA MET A 76 -5.95 9.50 -6.45
C MET A 76 -5.37 10.02 -7.77
N ALA A 77 -4.05 10.22 -7.86
CA ALA A 77 -3.39 10.62 -9.09
C ALA A 77 -3.61 9.59 -10.22
N ARG A 78 -3.49 8.29 -9.92
CA ARG A 78 -3.81 7.20 -10.85
C ARG A 78 -5.25 7.30 -11.36
N ASP A 79 -6.20 7.51 -10.46
CA ASP A 79 -7.62 7.56 -10.81
C ASP A 79 -7.96 8.81 -11.63
N ILE A 80 -7.32 9.95 -11.37
CA ILE A 80 -7.41 11.14 -12.21
C ILE A 80 -6.92 10.83 -13.63
N VAL A 81 -5.76 10.21 -13.79
CA VAL A 81 -5.22 9.87 -15.13
C VAL A 81 -6.15 8.90 -15.86
N ASN A 82 -6.62 7.86 -15.18
CA ASN A 82 -7.59 6.92 -15.73
C ASN A 82 -8.87 7.64 -16.19
N TYR A 83 -9.42 8.51 -15.34
CA TYR A 83 -10.63 9.27 -15.66
C TYR A 83 -10.44 10.23 -16.83
N MET A 84 -9.29 10.90 -16.92
CA MET A 84 -8.96 11.80 -18.03
C MET A 84 -8.89 11.07 -19.37
N LEU A 85 -8.42 9.82 -19.38
CA LEU A 85 -8.10 9.09 -20.61
C LEU A 85 -9.13 8.02 -20.98
N ILE A 86 -10.11 7.70 -20.11
CA ILE A 86 -11.08 6.62 -20.33
C ILE A 86 -11.88 6.76 -21.63
N LYS A 87 -12.13 8.00 -22.09
CA LYS A 87 -12.84 8.28 -23.36
C LYS A 87 -11.92 8.51 -24.55
N ARG A 88 -10.59 8.51 -24.33
CA ARG A 88 -9.55 8.75 -25.34
C ARG A 88 -8.42 7.71 -25.22
N PRO A 89 -8.73 6.41 -25.41
CA PRO A 89 -7.70 5.36 -25.37
C PRO A 89 -6.62 5.55 -26.45
N ASP A 90 -6.94 6.24 -27.55
CA ASP A 90 -5.99 6.64 -28.59
C ASP A 90 -4.90 7.58 -28.05
N VAL A 91 -5.26 8.54 -27.20
CA VAL A 91 -4.32 9.44 -26.53
C VAL A 91 -3.52 8.67 -25.49
N GLY A 92 -4.19 7.81 -24.70
CA GLY A 92 -3.51 6.93 -23.73
C GLY A 92 -2.43 6.09 -24.40
N ALA A 93 -2.74 5.43 -25.51
CA ALA A 93 -1.77 4.65 -26.29
C ALA A 93 -0.60 5.52 -26.81
N ALA A 94 -0.88 6.74 -27.29
CA ALA A 94 0.16 7.65 -27.73
C ALA A 94 1.09 8.09 -26.59
N LEU A 95 0.55 8.32 -25.39
CA LEU A 95 1.33 8.65 -24.19
C LEU A 95 2.21 7.48 -23.75
N ILE A 96 1.66 6.26 -23.72
CA ILE A 96 2.38 5.02 -23.39
C ILE A 96 3.54 4.82 -24.38
N ASN A 97 3.29 4.96 -25.69
CA ASN A 97 4.31 4.81 -26.72
C ASN A 97 5.45 5.85 -26.60
N ARG A 98 5.16 7.02 -26.01
CA ARG A 98 6.16 8.07 -25.74
C ARG A 98 6.87 7.88 -24.41
N GLY A 99 6.52 6.86 -23.62
CA GLY A 99 7.08 6.63 -22.29
C GLY A 99 6.65 7.67 -21.26
N ALA A 100 5.45 8.24 -21.43
CA ALA A 100 4.92 9.21 -20.48
C ALA A 100 4.72 8.57 -19.09
N ARG A 101 4.93 9.38 -18.05
CA ARG A 101 4.74 9.01 -16.64
C ARG A 101 4.23 10.22 -15.86
N VAL A 102 3.57 9.95 -14.75
CA VAL A 102 3.15 10.99 -13.79
C VAL A 102 3.95 10.84 -12.50
N LEU A 103 4.50 11.96 -12.05
CA LEU A 103 5.28 12.07 -10.83
C LEU A 103 4.41 12.75 -9.79
N VAL A 104 4.29 12.16 -8.60
CA VAL A 104 3.58 12.77 -7.46
C VAL A 104 4.61 13.14 -6.41
N MET A 105 4.56 14.40 -5.97
CA MET A 105 5.44 14.96 -4.96
C MET A 105 4.70 15.11 -3.63
N ALA A 106 5.42 14.93 -2.53
CA ALA A 106 4.90 15.26 -1.21
C ALA A 106 4.90 16.78 -1.01
N GLU A 107 4.05 17.27 -0.11
CA GLU A 107 4.01 18.70 0.26
C GLU A 107 5.37 19.24 0.73
N THR A 108 6.20 18.36 1.29
CA THR A 108 7.55 18.68 1.80
C THR A 108 8.65 18.57 0.75
N GLU A 109 8.33 18.26 -0.51
CA GLU A 109 9.30 18.09 -1.60
C GLU A 109 9.24 19.27 -2.57
N MET A 110 10.39 19.65 -3.09
CA MET A 110 10.55 20.74 -4.05
C MET A 110 10.97 20.18 -5.40
N GLU A 111 10.78 20.96 -6.47
CA GLU A 111 11.15 20.54 -7.84
C GLU A 111 12.63 20.16 -7.95
N THR A 112 13.51 20.83 -7.20
CA THR A 112 14.96 20.54 -7.17
C THR A 112 15.32 19.24 -6.45
N ASP A 113 14.37 18.63 -5.73
CA ASP A 113 14.57 17.33 -5.10
C ASP A 113 14.34 16.17 -6.09
N LEU A 114 13.71 16.46 -7.24
CA LEU A 114 13.42 15.46 -8.26
C LEU A 114 14.67 15.14 -9.10
N PRO A 115 14.94 13.86 -9.39
CA PRO A 115 16.13 13.44 -10.13
C PRO A 115 16.15 13.89 -11.60
N GLU A 116 15.01 14.33 -12.15
CA GLU A 116 14.92 14.88 -13.52
C GLU A 116 15.32 16.35 -13.66
N ARG A 117 15.56 17.08 -12.56
CA ARG A 117 15.95 18.49 -12.59
C ARG A 117 17.46 18.65 -12.40
#